data_AF-A0A225E0B0-F1
#
_entry.id   AF-A0A225E0B0-F1
#
_cell.length_a   1.000
_cell.length_b   1.000
_cell.length_c   1.000
_cell.angle_alpha   90.00
_cell.angle_beta   90.00
_cell.angle_gamma   90.00
#
_symmetry.space_group_name_H-M   'P 1'
#
loop_
_entity.id
_entity.type
_entity.pdbx_description
1 polymer ?
#
loop_
_entity_poly.entity_id
_entity_poly.type
_entity_poly.pdbx_seq_one_letter_code
_entity_poly.pdbx_strand_id
1 'polypeptide(L)'
;MSKSPKAPTLPEEEETKPRTEQSEHSCSLIRNQVINSLGRPGDLYRVNVLPLWGRHYRVNVLNGADAVTARIVNSFFVLADEAGKIVRSTPAITKQY
;
A
#
# COMPACT_ATOMS: atom_id res chain seq x y z
N MET A 1 -45.95 -29.61 -19.47
CA MET A 1 -45.40 -28.33 -20.00
C MET A 1 -45.78 -27.29 -18.95
N SER A 2 -44.87 -26.73 -18.15
CA SER A 2 -43.77 -25.85 -18.57
C SER A 2 -42.58 -25.97 -17.61
N LYS A 3 -41.38 -26.08 -18.17
CA LYS A 3 -40.12 -26.00 -17.42
C LYS A 3 -39.73 -24.52 -17.34
N SER A 4 -39.59 -23.97 -16.14
CA SER A 4 -38.96 -22.67 -15.95
C SER A 4 -37.45 -22.78 -16.24
N PRO A 5 -36.83 -21.81 -16.93
CA PRO A 5 -35.40 -21.87 -17.22
C PRO A 5 -34.59 -21.54 -15.96
N LYS A 6 -33.60 -22.38 -15.67
CA LYS A 6 -32.59 -22.20 -14.62
C LYS A 6 -31.68 -21.04 -15.03
N ALA A 7 -31.57 -20.01 -14.19
CA ALA A 7 -30.62 -18.92 -14.40
C ALA A 7 -29.18 -19.46 -14.45
N PRO A 8 -28.29 -18.89 -15.27
CA PRO A 8 -26.90 -19.32 -15.33
C PRO A 8 -26.21 -19.01 -14.00
N THR A 9 -25.71 -20.05 -13.35
CA THR A 9 -24.80 -19.97 -12.21
C THR A 9 -23.54 -19.25 -12.68
N LEU A 10 -23.29 -18.05 -12.13
CA LEU A 10 -22.00 -17.37 -12.24
C LEU A 10 -20.92 -18.30 -11.65
N PRO A 11 -19.74 -18.43 -12.29
CA PRO A 11 -18.69 -19.29 -11.78
C PRO A 11 -18.24 -18.83 -10.40
N GLU A 12 -18.11 -19.81 -9.51
CA GLU A 12 -17.70 -19.69 -8.12
C GLU A 12 -16.38 -18.93 -8.03
N GLU A 13 -16.39 -17.82 -7.28
CA GLU A 13 -15.19 -17.07 -6.92
C GLU A 13 -14.26 -18.02 -6.16
N GLU A 14 -13.08 -18.30 -6.73
CA GLU A 14 -12.02 -19.01 -6.03
C GLU A 14 -11.70 -18.25 -4.73
N GLU A 15 -12.01 -18.88 -3.58
CA GLU A 15 -11.60 -18.42 -2.27
C GLU A 15 -10.06 -18.43 -2.15
N THR A 16 -9.42 -17.35 -2.58
CA THR A 16 -8.03 -17.05 -2.19
C THR A 16 -7.98 -16.65 -0.71
N LYS A 17 -7.19 -17.39 0.07
CA LYS A 17 -6.81 -17.11 1.48
C LYS A 17 -6.41 -15.63 1.70
N PRO A 18 -6.53 -15.10 2.93
CA PRO A 18 -6.99 -13.74 3.17
C PRO A 18 -5.94 -12.72 2.74
N ARG A 19 -6.32 -11.91 1.76
CA ARG A 19 -5.59 -10.75 1.21
C ARG A 19 -5.01 -9.81 2.28
N THR A 20 -5.47 -9.88 3.53
CA THR A 20 -5.08 -9.01 4.64
C THR A 20 -3.65 -9.24 5.14
N GLU A 21 -3.25 -10.46 5.49
CA GLU A 21 -1.95 -10.71 6.14
C GLU A 21 -0.74 -10.42 5.21
N GLN A 22 -0.83 -10.88 3.96
CA GLN A 22 0.19 -10.59 2.94
C GLN A 22 0.25 -9.09 2.61
N SER A 23 -0.90 -8.40 2.63
CA SER A 23 -0.94 -6.95 2.42
C SER A 23 -0.29 -6.19 3.57
N GLU A 24 -0.44 -6.64 4.81
CA GLU A 24 0.19 -6.03 5.98
C GLU A 24 1.71 -6.20 5.96
N HIS A 25 2.19 -7.41 5.63
CA HIS A 25 3.62 -7.66 5.49
C HIS A 25 4.24 -6.76 4.40
N SER A 26 3.61 -6.69 3.23
CA SER A 26 4.05 -5.83 2.13
C SER A 26 4.05 -4.36 2.53
N CYS A 27 3.00 -3.88 3.22
CA CYS A 27 2.94 -2.50 3.70
C CYS A 27 4.05 -2.17 4.71
N SER A 28 4.41 -3.11 5.58
CA SER A 28 5.51 -2.95 6.52
C SER A 28 6.86 -2.85 5.81
N LEU A 29 7.12 -3.72 4.83
CA LEU A 29 8.35 -3.69 4.04
C LEU A 29 8.48 -2.42 3.20
N ILE A 30 7.40 -1.98 2.56
CA ILE A 30 7.37 -0.73 1.78
C ILE A 30 7.67 0.46 2.68
N ARG A 31 7.05 0.52 3.87
CA ARG A 31 7.31 1.57 4.87
C ARG A 31 8.80 1.66 5.23
N ASN A 32 9.42 0.53 5.53
CA ASN A 32 10.83 0.47 5.93
C ASN A 32 11.76 0.91 4.79
N GLN A 33 11.50 0.45 3.56
CA GLN A 33 12.28 0.85 2.39
C GLN A 33 12.19 2.36 2.12
N VAL A 34 11.01 2.95 2.29
CA VAL A 34 10.80 4.39 2.13
C VAL A 34 11.64 5.17 3.13
N ILE A 35 11.57 4.85 4.43
CA ILE A 35 12.37 5.55 5.45
C ILE A 35 13.87 5.33 5.26
N ASN A 36 14.30 4.11 4.92
CA ASN A 36 15.71 3.82 4.70
C ASN A 36 16.29 4.59 3.50
N SER A 37 15.49 4.81 2.46
CA SER A 37 15.92 5.50 1.23
C SER A 37 15.81 7.02 1.35
N LEU A 38 14.72 7.52 1.95
CA LEU A 38 14.44 8.95 2.12
C LEU A 38 15.27 9.57 3.25
N GLY A 39 15.65 8.77 4.25
CA GLY A 39 16.08 9.26 5.55
C GLY A 39 14.89 9.44 6.49
N ARG A 40 15.16 9.50 7.81
CA ARG A 40 14.13 9.67 8.84
C ARG A 40 13.95 11.17 9.15
N PRO A 41 12.79 11.78 8.87
CA PRO A 41 12.50 13.14 9.32
C PRO A 41 12.59 13.25 10.86
N GLY A 42 13.07 14.38 11.37
CA GLY A 42 13.20 14.62 12.82
C GLY A 42 11.89 14.46 13.57
N ASP A 43 10.81 15.04 13.03
CA ASP A 43 9.46 14.98 13.60
C ASP A 43 8.57 13.93 12.90
N LEU A 44 9.13 12.78 12.52
CA LEU A 44 8.37 11.73 11.84
C LEU A 44 7.23 11.21 12.74
N TYR A 45 5.99 11.51 12.35
CA TYR A 45 4.79 11.03 13.02
C TYR A 45 4.46 9.60 12.57
N ARG A 46 4.30 9.39 11.26
CA ARG A 46 3.96 8.08 10.68
C ARG A 46 4.26 8.06 9.18
N VAL A 47 4.49 6.85 8.66
CA VAL A 47 4.37 6.56 7.22
C VAL A 47 3.11 5.72 6.98
N ASN A 48 2.20 6.28 6.20
CA ASN A 48 0.99 5.59 5.75
C ASN A 48 1.28 4.92 4.40
N VAL A 49 1.03 3.62 4.32
CA VAL A 49 1.07 2.84 3.08
C VAL A 49 -0.33 2.36 2.82
N LEU A 50 -0.95 2.87 1.76
CA LEU A 50 -2.31 2.53 1.36
C LEU A 50 -2.25 1.69 0.07
N PRO A 51 -2.65 0.42 0.10
CA PRO A 51 -2.82 -0.38 -1.11
C PRO A 51 -3.88 0.27 -2.01
N LEU A 52 -3.60 0.34 -3.31
CA LEU A 52 -4.53 0.85 -4.32
C LEU A 52 -5.10 -0.32 -5.14
N TRP A 53 -4.42 -0.74 -6.21
CA TRP A 53 -4.79 -1.89 -7.04
C TRP A 53 -3.55 -2.74 -7.35
N GLY A 54 -3.74 -4.07 -7.43
CA GLY A 54 -2.64 -5.01 -7.62
C GLY A 54 -1.52 -4.75 -6.63
N ARG A 55 -0.33 -4.39 -7.14
CA ARG A 55 0.86 -4.07 -6.35
C ARG A 55 1.20 -2.57 -6.33
N HIS A 56 0.20 -1.72 -6.56
CA HIS A 56 0.35 -0.26 -6.49
C HIS A 56 -0.10 0.27 -5.14
N TYR A 57 0.67 1.21 -4.60
CA TYR A 57 0.48 1.78 -3.28
C TYR A 57 0.61 3.29 -3.33
N ARG A 58 -0.17 3.99 -2.49
CA ARG A 58 0.12 5.38 -2.11
C ARG A 58 0.90 5.35 -0.81
N VAL A 59 2.04 6.04 -0.78
CA VAL A 59 2.83 6.21 0.44
C VAL A 59 2.86 7.67 0.81
N ASN A 60 2.44 8.00 2.03
CA ASN A 60 2.52 9.33 2.59
C ASN A 60 3.42 9.31 3.82
N VAL A 61 4.39 10.22 3.88
CA VAL A 61 5.24 10.47 5.05
C VAL A 61 4.67 11.68 5.76
N LEU A 62 4.32 11.51 7.04
CA LEU A 62 3.71 12.55 7.85
C LEU A 62 4.65 13.00 8.96
N ASN A 63 4.79 14.32 9.12
CA ASN A 63 5.52 14.93 10.23
C ASN A 63 4.58 15.71 11.14
N GLY A 64 4.83 15.65 12.44
CA GLY A 64 4.07 16.36 13.46
C GLY A 64 4.17 15.67 14.83
N ALA A 65 3.77 16.37 15.89
CA ALA A 65 3.81 15.83 17.24
C ALA A 65 2.71 14.78 17.48
N ASP A 66 1.57 14.91 16.79
CA ASP A 66 0.38 14.09 16.98
C ASP A 66 -0.47 13.99 15.71
N ALA A 67 -1.59 13.26 15.80
CA ALA A 67 -2.52 13.04 14.69
C ALA A 67 -3.18 14.33 14.17
N VAL A 68 -3.31 15.36 15.02
CA VAL A 68 -4.03 16.60 14.71
C VAL A 68 -3.11 17.59 14.00
N THR A 69 -1.85 17.62 14.41
CA THR A 69 -0.82 18.51 13.88
C THR A 69 -0.04 17.92 12.71
N ALA A 70 -0.16 16.60 12.47
CA ALA A 70 0.55 15.91 11.41
C ALA A 70 0.21 16.42 10.00
N ARG A 71 1.23 16.63 9.18
CA ARG A 71 1.12 17.04 7.77
C ARG A 71 1.88 16.09 6.87
N ILE A 72 1.37 15.85 5.67
CA ILE A 72 2.08 15.06 4.64
C ILE A 72 3.23 15.90 4.10
N VAL A 73 4.47 15.46 4.34
CA VAL A 73 5.69 16.15 3.88
C VAL A 73 6.26 15.53 2.60
N ASN A 74 6.07 14.22 2.40
CA ASN A 74 6.39 13.53 1.17
C ASN A 74 5.27 12.60 0.78
N SER A 75 5.06 12.45 -0.52
CA SER A 75 4.02 11.58 -1.06
C SER A 75 4.51 10.89 -2.32
N PHE A 76 4.35 9.58 -2.38
CA PHE A 76 4.84 8.73 -3.46
C PHE A 76 3.75 7.80 -3.95
N PHE A 77 3.71 7.58 -5.26
CA PHE A 77 3.10 6.40 -5.85
C PHE A 77 4.16 5.32 -6.00
N VAL A 78 3.91 4.13 -5.45
CA VAL A 78 4.86 3.03 -5.39
C VAL A 78 4.29 1.83 -6.13
N LEU A 79 5.11 1.21 -6.98
CA LEU A 79 4.90 -0.15 -7.46
C LEU A 79 5.86 -1.07 -6.71
N ALA A 80 5.33 -2.15 -6.14
CA ALA A 80 6.13 -3.19 -5.49
C ALA A 80 6.05 -4.53 -6.25
N ASP A 81 6.97 -5.44 -5.95
CA ASP A 81 6.86 -6.84 -6.35
C ASP A 81 5.98 -7.66 -5.39
N GLU A 82 5.88 -8.97 -5.61
CA GLU A 82 5.05 -9.88 -4.79
C GLU A 82 5.54 -10.00 -3.34
N ALA A 83 6.82 -9.72 -3.09
CA ALA A 83 7.40 -9.73 -1.76
C ALA A 83 7.29 -8.35 -1.06
N GLY A 84 6.74 -7.33 -1.72
CA GLY A 84 6.66 -5.97 -1.18
C GLY A 84 7.94 -5.16 -1.34
N LYS A 85 8.90 -5.59 -2.18
CA LYS A 85 10.07 -4.79 -2.54
C LYS A 85 9.66 -3.69 -3.53
N ILE A 86 10.10 -2.46 -3.30
CA ILE A 86 9.82 -1.33 -4.18
C ILE A 86 10.59 -1.52 -5.50
N VAL A 87 9.87 -1.57 -6.61
CA VAL A 87 10.46 -1.65 -7.96
C VAL A 87 10.44 -0.30 -8.67
N ARG A 88 9.46 0.56 -8.37
CA ARG A 88 9.37 1.92 -8.93
C ARG A 88 8.66 2.85 -7.96
N SER A 89 9.05 4.12 -7.98
CA SER A 89 8.37 5.20 -7.26
C SER A 89 8.21 6.45 -8.14
N THR A 90 7.14 7.20 -7.93
CA THR A 90 6.93 8.51 -8.53
C THR A 90 6.42 9.49 -7.45
N PRO A 91 7.17 10.58 -7.15
CA PRO A 91 8.53 10.85 -7.62
C PRO A 91 9.52 9.77 -7.15
N ALA A 92 10.73 9.74 -7.73
CA ALA A 92 11.78 8.83 -7.27
C ALA A 92 12.13 9.14 -5.81
N ILE A 93 12.23 8.11 -4.97
CA ILE A 93 12.64 8.28 -3.57
C ILE A 93 14.16 8.45 -3.53
N THR A 94 14.61 9.64 -3.13
CA THR A 94 16.03 9.99 -2.95
C THR A 94 16.28 10.42 -1.51
N LYS A 95 17.51 10.30 -1.03
CA LYS A 95 17.88 10.76 0.32
C LYS A 95 17.59 12.26 0.46
N GLN A 96 16.81 12.62 1.47
CA GLN A 96 16.40 13.99 1.78
C GLN A 96 16.72 14.37 3.23
N TYR A 97 16.73 13.39 4.15
CA TYR A 97 17.03 13.57 5.57
C TYR A 97 18.31 12.81 5.98
#